data_AF-A0A2U1M1H1-F1
#
_entry.id   AF-A0A2U1M1H1-F1
#
_cell.length_a   1.000
_cell.length_b   1.000
_cell.length_c   1.000
_cell.angle_alpha   90.00
_cell.angle_beta   90.00
_cell.angle_gamma   90.00
#
_symmetry.space_group_name_H-M   'P 1'
#
loop_
_entity.id
_entity.type
_entity.pdbx_description
1 polymer ?
#
loop_
_entity_poly.entity_id
_entity_poly.type
_entity_poly.pdbx_seq_one_letter_code
_entity_poly.pdbx_strand_id
1 'polypeptide(L)'
;MAIYIGTEEEEWKKVLDNHYLMDLVLKGYGAEPIAEYGAYSKIPKDLKKQILTWLRKQPGYYEMLVDVLKHLKNKKEKKEKERKEKEMKEKEMKKRKKKDDAEGSGSNF
;
A
#
# COMPACT_ATOMS: atom_id res chain seq x y z
N MET A 1 -21.31 -4.67 12.17
CA MET A 1 -19.86 -4.90 12.04
C MET A 1 -19.23 -3.58 11.61
N ALA A 2 -18.48 -2.91 12.49
CA ALA A 2 -17.81 -1.65 12.15
C ALA A 2 -16.44 -1.98 11.54
N ILE A 3 -16.29 -1.85 10.23
CA ILE A 3 -15.01 -2.04 9.56
C ILE A 3 -14.20 -0.77 9.84
N TYR A 4 -13.18 -0.87 10.69
CA TYR A 4 -12.29 0.25 10.94
C TYR A 4 -11.34 0.42 9.74
N ILE A 5 -11.59 1.46 8.96
CA ILE A 5 -10.86 1.74 7.71
C ILE A 5 -9.69 2.70 7.95
N GLY A 6 -9.60 3.29 9.16
CA GLY A 6 -8.66 4.35 9.47
C GLY A 6 -9.29 5.74 9.31
N THR A 7 -8.52 6.73 8.87
CA THR A 7 -9.03 8.08 8.60
C THR A 7 -9.75 8.17 7.25
N GLU A 8 -10.59 9.19 7.05
CA GLU A 8 -11.26 9.41 5.75
C GLU A 8 -10.25 9.58 4.59
N GLU A 9 -9.06 10.12 4.87
CA GLU A 9 -8.00 10.24 3.88
C GLU A 9 -7.42 8.87 3.49
N GLU A 10 -7.26 7.96 4.46
CA GLU A 10 -6.80 6.60 4.19
C GLU A 10 -7.85 5.77 3.46
N GLU A 11 -9.13 5.99 3.75
CA GLU A 11 -10.25 5.44 2.98
C GLU A 11 -10.19 5.93 1.54
N TRP A 12 -10.05 7.24 1.33
CA TRP A 12 -9.93 7.82 0.00
C TRP A 12 -8.75 7.28 -0.81
N LYS A 13 -7.57 7.14 -0.18
CA LYS A 13 -6.41 6.53 -0.83
C LYS A 13 -6.71 5.11 -1.31
N LYS A 14 -7.41 4.31 -0.50
CA LYS A 14 -7.81 2.93 -0.88
C LYS A 14 -8.83 2.90 -2.01
N VAL A 15 -9.74 3.89 -2.04
CA VAL A 15 -10.69 4.07 -3.15
C VAL A 15 -9.94 4.31 -4.46
N LEU A 16 -8.91 5.15 -4.45
CA LEU A 16 -8.10 5.41 -5.64
C LEU A 16 -7.15 4.25 -6.01
N ASP A 17 -6.67 3.49 -5.03
CA ASP A 17 -5.81 2.32 -5.26
C ASP A 17 -6.57 1.11 -5.84
N ASN A 18 -7.90 1.18 -5.97
CA ASN A 18 -8.75 0.11 -6.49
C ASN A 18 -9.56 0.56 -7.70
N HIS A 19 -9.41 -0.14 -8.83
CA HIS A 19 -10.09 0.20 -10.08
C HIS A 19 -11.62 0.23 -9.95
N TYR A 20 -12.23 -0.75 -9.28
CA TYR A 20 -13.68 -0.79 -9.10
C TYR A 20 -14.20 0.39 -8.26
N LEU A 21 -13.52 0.70 -7.16
CA LEU A 21 -13.90 1.81 -6.29
C LEU A 21 -13.68 3.17 -6.98
N MET A 22 -12.62 3.30 -7.75
CA MET A 22 -12.37 4.47 -8.59
C MET A 22 -13.46 4.63 -9.67
N ASP A 23 -13.85 3.54 -10.34
CA ASP A 23 -14.93 3.57 -11.34
C ASP A 23 -16.27 4.00 -10.73
N LEU A 24 -16.55 3.63 -9.47
CA LEU A 24 -17.73 4.13 -8.76
C LEU A 24 -17.68 5.65 -8.58
N VAL A 25 -16.52 6.22 -8.22
CA VAL A 25 -16.35 7.68 -8.12
C VAL A 25 -16.57 8.34 -9.48
N LEU A 26 -15.96 7.80 -10.53
CA LEU A 26 -16.10 8.31 -11.89
C LEU A 26 -17.56 8.27 -12.37
N LYS A 27 -18.30 7.20 -12.03
CA LYS A 27 -19.71 7.06 -12.39
C LYS A 27 -20.63 8.04 -11.64
N GLY A 28 -20.33 8.32 -10.37
CA GLY A 28 -21.15 9.18 -9.52
C GLY A 28 -20.85 10.68 -9.65
N TYR A 29 -19.57 11.02 -9.81
CA TYR A 29 -19.07 12.40 -9.71
C TYR A 29 -18.14 12.79 -10.86
N GLY A 30 -17.93 11.91 -11.85
CA GLY A 30 -17.02 12.15 -12.96
C GLY A 30 -15.54 12.14 -12.55
N ALA A 31 -14.69 12.59 -13.46
CA ALA A 31 -13.26 12.70 -13.21
C ALA A 31 -12.88 13.92 -12.37
N GLU A 32 -13.76 14.91 -12.22
CA GLU A 32 -13.49 16.20 -11.58
C GLU A 32 -12.87 16.06 -10.16
N PRO A 33 -13.41 15.25 -9.23
CA PRO A 33 -12.83 15.12 -7.89
C PRO A 33 -11.40 14.56 -7.88
N ILE A 34 -11.04 13.80 -8.91
CA ILE A 34 -9.75 13.11 -9.04
C ILE A 34 -8.78 13.93 -9.89
N ALA A 35 -9.23 14.47 -11.02
CA ALA A 35 -8.41 15.20 -11.98
C ALA A 35 -8.12 16.63 -11.54
N GLU A 36 -9.09 17.32 -10.94
CA GLU A 36 -8.96 18.73 -10.57
C GLU A 36 -8.25 18.91 -9.23
N TYR A 37 -8.59 18.05 -8.27
CA TYR A 37 -8.04 18.17 -6.92
C TYR A 37 -6.86 17.24 -6.68
N GLY A 38 -6.81 16.06 -7.31
CA GLY A 38 -5.71 15.08 -7.24
C GLY A 38 -5.51 14.41 -5.89
N ALA A 39 -5.47 15.20 -4.81
CA ALA A 39 -5.24 14.79 -3.44
C ALA A 39 -6.49 15.00 -2.59
N TYR A 40 -6.72 14.07 -1.64
CA TYR A 40 -7.84 14.17 -0.71
C TYR A 40 -7.88 15.52 0.01
N SER A 41 -6.73 16.08 0.40
CA SER A 41 -6.64 17.35 1.13
C SER A 41 -7.19 18.53 0.33
N LYS A 42 -7.06 18.52 -1.00
CA LYS A 42 -7.42 19.61 -1.91
C LYS A 42 -8.91 19.65 -2.28
N ILE A 43 -9.62 18.53 -2.18
CA ILE A 43 -11.06 18.48 -2.45
C ILE A 43 -11.80 19.41 -1.44
N PRO A 44 -12.87 20.11 -1.81
CA PRO A 44 -13.70 20.83 -0.85
C PRO A 44 -14.29 19.89 0.21
N LYS A 45 -14.33 20.31 1.48
CA LYS A 45 -14.75 19.46 2.61
C LYS A 45 -16.16 18.88 2.43
N ASP A 46 -17.09 19.67 1.90
CA ASP A 46 -18.46 19.23 1.67
C ASP A 46 -18.55 18.22 0.53
N LEU A 47 -17.78 18.44 -0.54
CA LEU A 47 -17.68 17.50 -1.66
C LEU A 47 -17.08 16.15 -1.20
N LYS A 48 -16.02 16.15 -0.37
CA LYS A 48 -15.46 14.91 0.21
C LYS A 48 -16.52 14.11 0.95
N LYS A 49 -17.26 14.78 1.84
CA LYS A 49 -18.31 14.14 2.64
C LYS A 49 -19.41 13.58 1.75
N GLN A 50 -19.82 14.30 0.71
CA GLN A 50 -20.82 13.81 -0.23
C GLN A 50 -20.36 12.55 -0.96
N ILE A 51 -19.16 12.57 -1.53
CA ILE A 51 -18.61 11.43 -2.27
C ILE A 51 -18.47 10.20 -1.36
N LEU A 52 -17.83 10.34 -0.20
CA LEU A 52 -17.66 9.23 0.74
C LEU A 52 -19.01 8.70 1.26
N THR A 53 -19.96 9.59 1.57
CA THR A 53 -21.30 9.17 1.99
C THR A 53 -22.03 8.40 0.90
N TRP A 54 -21.89 8.82 -0.36
CA TRP A 54 -22.49 8.13 -1.51
C TRP A 54 -21.82 6.78 -1.78
N LEU A 55 -20.49 6.71 -1.74
CA LEU A 55 -19.71 5.48 -1.91
C LEU A 55 -20.07 4.42 -0.88
N ARG A 56 -20.17 4.82 0.41
CA ARG A 56 -20.54 3.92 1.51
C ARG A 56 -21.94 3.32 1.38
N LYS A 57 -22.80 3.91 0.54
CA LYS A 57 -24.13 3.36 0.21
C LYS A 57 -24.11 2.42 -1.00
N GLN A 58 -23.02 2.34 -1.75
CA GLN A 58 -22.94 1.48 -2.93
C GLN A 58 -22.82 0.00 -2.53
N PRO A 59 -23.47 -0.90 -3.29
CA PRO A 59 -23.31 -2.33 -3.07
C PRO A 59 -21.86 -2.75 -3.34
N GLY A 60 -21.34 -3.65 -2.49
CA GLY A 60 -19.97 -4.16 -2.61
C GLY A 60 -18.86 -3.18 -2.21
N TYR A 61 -19.18 -1.94 -1.79
CA TYR A 61 -18.17 -0.95 -1.38
C TYR A 61 -17.25 -1.50 -0.28
N TYR A 62 -17.85 -1.97 0.83
CA TYR A 62 -17.11 -2.48 1.97
C TYR A 62 -16.38 -3.79 1.68
N GLU A 63 -16.94 -4.65 0.83
CA GLU A 63 -16.31 -5.91 0.42
C GLU A 63 -15.02 -5.62 -0.35
N MET A 64 -15.11 -4.76 -1.37
CA MET A 64 -13.95 -4.36 -2.18
C MET A 64 -12.90 -3.64 -1.35
N LEU A 65 -13.34 -2.81 -0.40
CA LEU A 65 -12.43 -2.12 0.50
C LEU A 65 -11.68 -3.10 1.44
N VAL A 66 -12.35 -4.13 1.95
CA VAL A 66 -11.72 -5.19 2.75
C VAL A 66 -10.73 -6.00 1.92
N ASP A 67 -11.06 -6.31 0.66
CA ASP A 67 -10.15 -7.01 -0.24
C ASP A 67 -8.89 -6.20 -0.54
N VAL A 68 -9.03 -4.88 -0.74
CA VAL A 68 -7.88 -3.96 -0.87
C VAL A 68 -7.02 -4.00 0.38
N LEU A 69 -7.62 -3.94 1.58
CA LEU A 69 -6.89 -4.01 2.83
C LEU A 69 -6.10 -5.32 2.95
N LYS A 70 -6.71 -6.45 2.57
CA LYS A 70 -6.05 -7.76 2.58
C LYS A 70 -4.89 -7.81 1.58
N HIS A 71 -5.09 -7.32 0.37
CA HIS A 71 -4.04 -7.27 -0.65
C HIS A 71 -2.86 -6.40 -0.22
N LEU A 72 -3.12 -5.21 0.33
CA LEU A 72 -2.10 -4.30 0.82
C LEU A 72 -1.30 -4.89 2.00
N LYS A 73 -1.97 -5.60 2.91
CA LYS A 73 -1.31 -6.31 4.01
C LYS A 73 -0.37 -7.39 3.48
N ASN A 74 -0.83 -8.24 2.57
CA ASN A 74 -0.03 -9.30 1.96
C ASN A 74 1.19 -8.73 1.20
N LYS A 75 1.00 -7.62 0.47
CA LYS A 75 2.08 -6.95 -0.26
C LYS A 75 3.15 -6.39 0.68
N LYS A 76 2.76 -5.80 1.81
CA LYS A 76 3.69 -5.32 2.84
C LYS A 76 4.48 -6.48 3.46
N GLU A 77 3.80 -7.55 3.85
CA GLU A 77 4.45 -8.73 4.44
C GLU A 77 5.45 -9.39 3.48
N LYS A 78 5.09 -9.53 2.20
CA LYS A 78 6.00 -10.06 1.18
C LYS A 78 7.25 -9.20 1.03
N LYS A 79 7.09 -7.88 0.93
CA LYS A 79 8.21 -6.93 0.78
C LYS A 79 9.14 -6.95 2.00
N GLU A 80 8.59 -7.10 3.21
CA GLU A 80 9.39 -7.22 4.43
C GLU A 80 10.19 -8.53 4.48
N LYS A 81 9.56 -9.66 4.11
CA LYS A 81 10.26 -10.95 4.00
C LYS A 81 11.42 -10.89 3.01
N GLU A 82 11.19 -10.32 1.82
CA GLU A 82 12.25 -10.14 0.81
C GLU A 82 13.40 -9.27 1.32
N ARG A 83 13.10 -8.21 2.09
CA ARG A 83 14.13 -7.35 2.69
C ARG A 83 14.97 -8.11 3.73
N LYS A 84 14.32 -8.89 4.60
CA LYS A 84 15.00 -9.71 5.62
C LYS A 84 15.85 -10.81 4.98
N GLU A 85 15.38 -11.44 3.91
CA GLU A 85 16.15 -12.46 3.18
C GLU A 85 17.40 -11.86 2.51
N LYS A 86 17.27 -10.70 1.84
CA LYS A 86 18.41 -9.99 1.26
C LYS A 86 19.45 -9.61 2.32
N GLU A 87 19.00 -9.12 3.47
CA GLU A 87 19.88 -8.75 4.57
C GLU A 87 20.62 -9.98 5.16
N MET A 88 19.93 -11.13 5.30
CA MET A 88 20.58 -12.37 5.73
C MET A 88 21.63 -12.86 4.73
N LYS A 89 21.31 -12.87 3.43
CA LYS A 89 22.26 -13.26 2.37
C LYS A 89 23.48 -12.34 2.34
N GLU A 90 23.29 -11.03 2.48
CA GLU A 90 24.39 -10.07 2.52
C GLU A 90 25.29 -10.28 3.76
N LYS A 91 24.69 -10.50 4.94
CA LYS A 91 25.43 -10.82 6.17
C LYS A 91 26.23 -12.12 6.03
N GLU A 92 25.66 -13.13 5.37
CA GLU A 92 26.35 -14.41 5.12
C GLU A 92 27.54 -14.25 4.15
N MET A 93 27.35 -13.55 3.03
CA MET A 93 28.44 -13.26 2.09
C MET A 93 29.58 -12.48 2.75
N LYS A 94 29.26 -11.47 3.56
CA LYS A 94 30.26 -10.69 4.32
C LYS A 94 31.04 -11.57 5.31
N LYS A 95 30.38 -12.52 5.98
CA LYS A 95 31.05 -13.48 6.87
C LYS A 95 31.99 -14.42 6.12
N ARG A 96 31.57 -14.96 4.96
CA ARG A 96 32.40 -15.85 4.13
C ARG A 96 33.66 -15.11 3.65
N LYS A 97 33.49 -13.93 3.06
CA LYS A 97 34.61 -13.11 2.58
C LYS A 97 35.64 -12.81 3.69
N LYS A 98 35.18 -12.44 4.90
CA LYS A 98 36.08 -12.20 6.04
C LYS A 98 36.81 -13.45 6.52
N LYS A 99 36.25 -14.64 6.32
CA LYS A 99 36.89 -15.92 6.66
C LYS A 99 37.93 -16.29 5.61
N ASP A 100 37.62 -16.10 4.33
CA ASP A 100 38.56 -16.33 3.21
C ASP A 100 39.77 -15.39 3.30
N ASP A 101 39.58 -14.12 3.68
CA ASP A 101 40.66 -13.15 3.90
C ASP A 101 41.56 -13.52 5.11
N ALA A 102 41.02 -14.22 6.11
CA ALA A 102 41.76 -14.65 7.31
C ALA A 102 42.55 -15.95 7.09
N GLU A 103 42.05 -16.86 6.24
CA GLU A 103 42.70 -18.14 5.91
C GLU A 103 43.72 -18.01 4.77
N GLY A 104 43.62 -16.96 3.93
CA GLY A 104 44.58 -16.66 2.86
C GLY A 104 45.92 -16.05 3.31
N SER A 105 46.08 -15.67 4.58
CA SER A 105 47.33 -15.09 5.10
C SER A 105 48.30 -16.13 5.71
N GLY A 106 48.11 -17.41 5.41
CA GLY A 106 48.89 -18.54 5.91
C GLY A 106 49.62 -19.32 4.82
N SER A 107 50.16 -18.67 3.79
CA SER A 107 51.15 -19.31 2.92
C SER A 107 52.02 -18.28 2.24
N ASN A 108 53.19 -18.02 2.82
CA ASN A 108 54.43 -18.15 2.05
C ASN A 108 55.56 -18.54 3.02
N PHE A 109 56.10 -19.70 2.71
CA PHE A 109 57.37 -20.26 3.16
C PHE A 109 58.53 -19.40 2.65
#